data_AF-A0A2E7ABD7-F1
#
_entry.id   AF-A0A2E7ABD7-F1
#
_cell.length_a   1.000
_cell.length_b   1.000
_cell.length_c   1.000
_cell.angle_alpha   90.00
_cell.angle_beta   90.00
_cell.angle_gamma   90.00
#
_symmetry.space_group_name_H-M   'P 1'
#
loop_
_entity.id
_entity.type
_entity.pdbx_description
1 polymer ?
#
loop_
_entity_poly.entity_id
_entity_poly.type
_entity_poly.pdbx_seq_one_letter_code
_entity_poly.pdbx_strand_id
1 'polypeptide(L)'
;MSEEQGDSWWEGQGEAPAEDSGRGEDLFSKLDADGDGVVTREEFEDAMGQGPILSGEVSTIPVGDASALGAQGDDGSVGGMSSSAWFAIGLIGAPMALGLVSLVLIAISDSLYEDGWFSDRDDSLEIEGTVQFGGEDYTVFQADFDGMPSEPDWYSVGIEWNEDYSRDFADCWADDVMEWDYDLSDDGQKWTLMHCGGESDGDAYVRLDGSTGNFATKRPDTPNLAWIDGESWGQMQGGADLLGFLGVAIWPVGLIAGSVWGFTKGHTSFAYGMLSSMVVAPLVLFGLCVIVFLAFVAGGF
;
A
#
# COMPACT_ATOMS: atom_id res chain seq x y z
N MET A 1 -25.76 -62.58 -8.47
CA MET A 1 -27.11 -61.98 -8.34
C MET A 1 -26.93 -60.89 -7.29
N SER A 2 -26.64 -59.63 -7.67
CA SER A 2 -27.61 -58.59 -8.09
C SER A 2 -28.78 -58.55 -7.09
N GLU A 3 -28.99 -57.48 -6.34
CA GLU A 3 -29.50 -56.21 -6.88
C GLU A 3 -28.95 -54.94 -6.20
N GLU A 4 -28.92 -53.90 -7.03
CA GLU A 4 -28.53 -52.53 -6.79
C GLU A 4 -29.70 -51.65 -6.30
N GLN A 5 -29.31 -50.56 -5.64
CA GLN A 5 -29.79 -49.17 -5.76
C GLN A 5 -31.28 -48.81 -5.61
N GLY A 6 -31.46 -47.79 -4.76
CA GLY A 6 -32.60 -46.89 -4.72
C GLY A 6 -32.18 -45.59 -4.04
N ASP A 7 -31.39 -44.78 -4.74
CA ASP A 7 -30.98 -43.43 -4.32
C ASP A 7 -32.21 -42.51 -4.21
N SER A 8 -32.43 -41.90 -3.03
CA SER A 8 -33.30 -40.74 -2.91
C SER A 8 -32.47 -39.48 -2.66
N TRP A 9 -32.33 -38.75 -3.75
CA TRP A 9 -31.80 -37.41 -3.88
C TRP A 9 -32.59 -36.42 -3.01
N TRP A 10 -31.92 -35.73 -2.09
CA TRP A 10 -31.95 -34.26 -1.89
C TRP A 10 -30.93 -33.86 -0.81
N GLU A 11 -30.06 -32.94 -1.19
CA GLU A 11 -29.02 -32.27 -0.41
C GLU A 11 -29.61 -31.18 0.51
N GLY A 12 -28.84 -30.73 1.50
CA GLY A 12 -28.97 -29.36 2.01
C GLY A 12 -28.74 -29.15 3.51
N GLN A 13 -27.49 -28.86 3.86
CA GLN A 13 -27.00 -27.87 4.85
C GLN A 13 -27.86 -27.46 6.05
N GLY A 14 -27.24 -27.45 7.24
CA GLY A 14 -27.63 -26.53 8.30
C GLY A 14 -27.31 -27.00 9.71
N GLU A 15 -26.03 -26.95 10.11
CA GLU A 15 -25.73 -26.75 11.53
C GLU A 15 -26.23 -25.36 11.92
N ALA A 16 -27.24 -25.33 12.79
CA ALA A 16 -27.87 -24.17 13.39
C ALA A 16 -28.01 -24.44 14.91
N PRO A 17 -28.07 -23.39 15.74
CA PRO A 17 -27.31 -23.26 16.97
C PRO A 17 -28.03 -23.82 18.20
N ALA A 18 -27.26 -23.97 19.29
CA ALA A 18 -27.75 -24.24 20.63
C ALA A 18 -28.88 -23.26 21.00
N GLU A 19 -30.08 -23.80 21.20
CA GLU A 19 -31.23 -23.07 21.70
C GLU A 19 -31.06 -22.73 23.19
N ASP A 20 -31.25 -21.44 23.46
CA ASP A 20 -31.43 -20.79 24.75
C ASP A 20 -32.62 -21.42 25.50
N SER A 21 -32.32 -22.32 26.44
CA SER A 21 -33.29 -23.00 27.29
C SER A 21 -33.75 -22.15 28.49
N GLY A 22 -33.32 -20.89 28.63
CA GLY A 22 -33.50 -20.14 29.87
C GLY A 22 -34.77 -19.28 30.01
N ARG A 23 -35.59 -19.11 28.95
CA ARG A 23 -36.63 -18.06 28.95
C ARG A 23 -38.08 -18.57 28.95
N GLY A 24 -38.32 -19.80 28.49
CA GLY A 24 -39.65 -20.41 28.48
C GLY A 24 -40.06 -21.04 29.81
N GLU A 25 -39.09 -21.60 30.53
CA GLU A 25 -39.29 -22.35 31.78
C GLU A 25 -39.74 -21.42 32.93
N ASP A 26 -39.22 -20.20 32.97
CA ASP A 26 -39.53 -19.19 34.01
C ASP A 26 -40.93 -18.57 33.91
N LEU A 27 -41.49 -18.53 32.70
CA LEU A 27 -42.83 -17.99 32.47
C LEU A 27 -43.87 -19.07 32.75
N PHE A 28 -43.62 -20.30 32.29
CA PHE A 28 -44.50 -21.43 32.52
C PHE A 28 -44.59 -21.77 34.02
N SER A 29 -43.46 -21.82 34.73
CA SER A 29 -43.42 -22.07 36.18
C SER A 29 -44.08 -20.98 37.04
N LYS A 30 -44.38 -19.81 36.46
CA LYS A 30 -45.12 -18.73 37.13
C LYS A 30 -46.63 -18.75 36.85
N LEU A 31 -47.03 -19.45 35.80
CA LEU A 31 -48.42 -19.58 35.34
C LEU A 31 -49.03 -20.91 35.77
N ASP A 32 -48.21 -21.96 35.86
CA ASP A 32 -48.55 -23.29 36.38
C ASP A 32 -48.35 -23.27 37.91
N ALA A 33 -49.44 -22.97 38.64
CA ALA A 33 -49.36 -22.71 40.08
C ALA A 33 -49.33 -24.00 40.90
N ASP A 34 -49.89 -25.08 40.37
CA ASP A 34 -49.88 -26.40 41.01
C ASP A 34 -48.74 -27.32 40.52
N GLY A 35 -48.06 -26.96 39.44
CA GLY A 35 -46.84 -27.60 38.94
C GLY A 35 -47.11 -28.92 38.23
N ASP A 36 -48.31 -29.10 37.68
CA ASP A 36 -48.73 -30.33 37.01
C ASP A 36 -48.28 -30.41 35.54
N GLY A 37 -47.66 -29.33 35.03
CA GLY A 37 -47.14 -29.24 33.67
C GLY A 37 -48.17 -28.75 32.64
N VAL A 38 -49.37 -28.33 33.05
CA VAL A 38 -50.46 -27.86 32.18
C VAL A 38 -51.16 -26.64 32.78
N VAL A 39 -50.98 -25.47 32.17
CA VAL A 39 -51.70 -24.25 32.59
C VAL A 39 -53.19 -24.36 32.28
N THR A 40 -54.01 -24.41 33.33
CA THR A 40 -55.47 -24.42 33.23
C THR A 40 -56.03 -23.02 32.97
N ARG A 41 -57.30 -22.94 32.52
CA ARG A 41 -57.96 -21.65 32.25
C ARG A 41 -58.04 -20.81 33.52
N GLU A 42 -58.35 -21.47 34.63
CA GLU A 42 -58.48 -20.85 35.94
C GLU A 42 -57.15 -20.27 36.44
N GLU A 43 -56.04 -20.98 36.26
CA GLU A 43 -54.69 -20.49 36.61
C GLU A 43 -54.24 -19.33 35.73
N PHE A 44 -54.57 -19.38 34.43
CA PHE A 44 -54.32 -18.26 33.52
C PHE A 44 -55.12 -17.01 33.89
N GLU A 45 -56.38 -17.17 34.30
CA GLU A 45 -57.24 -16.07 34.74
C GLU A 45 -56.79 -15.45 36.07
N ASP A 46 -56.31 -16.28 37.02
CA ASP A 46 -55.82 -15.79 38.33
C ASP A 46 -54.47 -15.07 38.19
N ALA A 47 -53.59 -15.56 37.30
CA ALA A 47 -52.33 -14.90 36.95
C ALA A 47 -52.54 -13.56 36.22
N MET A 48 -53.56 -13.46 35.35
CA MET A 48 -53.94 -12.18 34.73
C MET A 48 -54.71 -11.25 35.68
N GLY A 49 -55.39 -11.80 36.70
CA GLY A 49 -56.10 -11.02 37.72
C GLY A 49 -55.18 -10.30 38.72
N GLN A 50 -53.92 -10.75 38.87
CA GLN A 50 -52.96 -10.22 39.85
C GLN A 50 -51.64 -9.67 39.23
N GLY A 51 -51.57 -9.49 37.91
CA GLY A 51 -50.44 -8.85 37.19
C GLY A 51 -50.78 -7.46 36.63
N PRO A 52 -49.79 -6.58 36.38
CA PRO A 52 -50.02 -5.15 36.21
C PRO A 52 -50.89 -4.87 34.98
N ILE A 53 -52.03 -4.22 35.23
CA ILE A 53 -52.77 -3.46 34.21
C ILE A 53 -51.76 -2.67 33.37
N LEU A 54 -51.88 -2.77 32.05
CA LEU A 54 -51.07 -2.06 31.07
C LEU A 54 -51.15 -0.54 31.33
N SER A 55 -50.31 -0.05 32.23
CA SER A 55 -50.06 1.38 32.50
C SER A 55 -48.82 1.83 31.75
N GLY A 56 -48.60 1.25 30.57
CA GLY A 56 -47.86 1.94 29.54
C GLY A 56 -48.68 3.15 29.16
N GLU A 57 -48.20 4.34 29.53
CA GLU A 57 -48.64 5.59 28.94
C GLU A 57 -48.73 5.37 27.43
N VAL A 58 -49.94 5.43 26.87
CA VAL A 58 -50.11 5.68 25.45
C VAL A 58 -49.58 7.09 25.25
N SER A 59 -48.28 7.24 25.02
CA SER A 59 -47.73 8.49 24.54
C SER A 59 -48.48 8.78 23.24
N THR A 60 -49.37 9.77 23.32
CA THR A 60 -50.01 10.34 22.16
C THR A 60 -48.91 10.71 21.19
N ILE A 61 -48.87 10.04 20.03
CA ILE A 61 -48.00 10.41 18.91
C ILE A 61 -48.21 11.91 18.68
N PRO A 62 -47.24 12.79 18.98
CA PRO A 62 -47.34 14.15 18.50
C PRO A 62 -47.19 14.05 16.99
N VAL A 63 -48.28 14.27 16.27
CA VAL A 63 -48.24 14.54 14.83
C VAL A 63 -47.56 15.90 14.70
N GLY A 64 -46.23 15.86 14.60
CA GLY A 64 -45.36 17.00 14.33
C GLY A 64 -44.27 16.52 13.39
N ASP A 65 -44.23 17.13 12.21
CA ASP A 65 -43.32 16.81 11.11
C ASP A 65 -41.85 16.81 11.54
N ALA A 66 -41.28 15.62 11.77
CA ALA A 66 -39.88 15.25 11.55
C ALA A 66 -39.60 13.86 12.18
N SER A 67 -40.16 12.80 11.60
CA SER A 67 -39.65 11.45 11.83
C SER A 67 -38.42 11.22 10.95
N ALA A 68 -37.24 11.44 11.50
CA ALA A 68 -35.97 10.99 10.93
C ALA A 68 -35.03 10.54 12.05
N LEU A 69 -34.86 9.22 12.14
CA LEU A 69 -33.70 8.50 12.70
C LEU A 69 -33.24 8.86 14.12
N GLY A 70 -33.61 8.00 15.08
CA GLY A 70 -32.86 7.80 16.33
C GLY A 70 -33.62 8.28 17.56
N ALA A 71 -34.12 7.33 18.34
CA ALA A 71 -34.57 7.60 19.70
C ALA A 71 -33.38 8.11 20.52
N GLN A 72 -33.39 9.40 20.82
CA GLN A 72 -32.45 10.07 21.70
C GLN A 72 -32.81 9.66 23.13
N GLY A 73 -32.17 8.61 23.62
CA GLY A 73 -32.12 8.32 25.05
C GLY A 73 -31.32 9.44 25.71
N ASP A 74 -32.01 10.28 26.46
CA ASP A 74 -31.47 11.41 27.18
C ASP A 74 -30.62 10.89 28.35
N ASP A 75 -29.31 10.73 28.16
CA ASP A 75 -28.35 10.46 29.24
C ASP A 75 -27.65 11.76 29.65
N GLY A 76 -28.30 12.46 30.58
CA GLY A 76 -27.70 13.57 31.31
C GLY A 76 -26.46 13.11 32.09
N SER A 77 -25.28 13.26 31.50
CA SER A 77 -24.00 13.22 32.20
C SER A 77 -23.47 14.64 32.36
N VAL A 78 -23.58 15.16 33.58
CA VAL A 78 -23.05 16.46 33.98
C VAL A 78 -21.52 16.41 33.87
N GLY A 79 -20.98 16.92 32.76
CA GLY A 79 -19.54 17.02 32.48
C GLY A 79 -19.02 16.21 31.30
N GLY A 80 -19.85 15.36 30.67
CA GLY A 80 -19.50 14.61 29.46
C GLY A 80 -19.96 15.30 28.18
N MET A 81 -19.19 15.19 27.11
CA MET A 81 -19.58 15.66 25.77
C MET A 81 -20.84 14.91 25.28
N SER A 82 -21.74 15.59 24.54
CA SER A 82 -22.99 15.00 24.05
C SER A 82 -22.76 13.84 23.07
N SER A 83 -23.71 12.92 23.01
CA SER A 83 -23.70 11.77 22.09
C SER A 83 -23.57 12.18 20.61
N SER A 84 -24.15 13.33 20.24
CA SER A 84 -24.02 13.92 18.90
C SER A 84 -22.61 14.45 18.60
N ALA A 85 -21.93 15.01 19.60
CA ALA A 85 -20.58 15.51 19.43
C ALA A 85 -19.57 14.35 19.34
N TRP A 86 -19.78 13.27 20.09
CA TRP A 86 -19.01 12.02 19.91
C TRP A 86 -19.21 11.39 18.54
N PHE A 87 -20.44 11.42 18.01
CA PHE A 87 -20.71 10.98 16.64
C PHE A 87 -19.97 11.83 15.61
N ALA A 88 -19.99 13.16 15.73
CA ALA A 88 -19.29 14.06 14.81
C ALA A 88 -17.76 13.88 14.85
N ILE A 89 -17.20 13.62 16.04
CA ILE A 89 -15.78 13.27 16.19
C ILE A 89 -15.49 11.97 15.45
N GLY A 90 -16.33 10.94 15.56
CA GLY A 90 -16.14 9.69 14.80
C GLY A 90 -16.29 9.87 13.29
N LEU A 91 -17.24 10.69 12.84
CA LEU A 91 -17.55 10.88 11.43
C LEU A 91 -16.50 11.71 10.68
N ILE A 92 -15.99 12.78 11.31
CA ILE A 92 -15.13 13.77 10.65
C ILE A 92 -13.83 13.97 11.41
N GLY A 93 -13.89 14.15 12.73
CA GLY A 93 -12.72 14.49 13.54
C GLY A 93 -11.62 13.42 13.49
N ALA A 94 -11.98 12.16 13.66
CA ALA A 94 -11.06 11.04 13.66
C ALA A 94 -10.47 10.76 12.26
N PRO A 95 -11.24 10.71 11.16
CA PRO A 95 -10.69 10.64 9.80
C PRO A 95 -9.74 11.79 9.46
N MET A 96 -10.07 13.03 9.89
CA MET A 96 -9.16 14.17 9.69
C MET A 96 -7.85 14.00 10.46
N ALA A 97 -7.92 13.56 11.73
CA ALA A 97 -6.72 13.31 12.52
C ALA A 97 -5.87 12.17 11.94
N LEU A 98 -6.50 11.07 11.52
CA LEU A 98 -5.82 9.95 10.85
C LEU A 98 -5.21 10.39 9.53
N GLY A 99 -5.91 11.21 8.75
CA GLY A 99 -5.42 11.77 7.50
C GLY A 99 -4.22 12.70 7.69
N LEU A 100 -4.21 13.52 8.74
CA LEU A 100 -3.06 14.36 9.08
C LEU A 100 -1.84 13.51 9.45
N VAL A 101 -2.01 12.47 10.28
CA VAL A 101 -0.90 11.57 10.64
C VAL A 101 -0.41 10.78 9.42
N SER A 102 -1.33 10.26 8.61
CA SER A 102 -1.05 9.59 7.34
C SER A 102 -0.23 10.49 6.40
N LEU A 103 -0.65 11.74 6.22
CA LEU A 103 0.03 12.71 5.38
C LEU A 103 1.43 13.04 5.90
N VAL A 104 1.60 13.20 7.21
CA VAL A 104 2.93 13.44 7.80
C VAL A 104 3.85 12.23 7.56
N LEU A 105 3.36 11.01 7.75
CA LEU A 105 4.15 9.79 7.53
C LEU A 105 4.56 9.64 6.06
N ILE A 106 3.63 9.89 5.13
CA ILE A 106 3.92 9.85 3.70
C ILE A 106 4.89 10.96 3.30
N ALA A 107 4.74 12.18 3.84
CA ALA A 107 5.66 13.28 3.56
C ALA A 107 7.08 13.01 4.09
N ILE A 108 7.20 12.38 5.26
CA ILE A 108 8.51 11.96 5.78
C ILE A 108 9.07 10.83 4.92
N SER A 109 8.24 9.85 4.54
CA SER A 109 8.63 8.77 3.62
C SER A 109 9.21 9.31 2.32
N ASP A 110 8.50 10.24 1.68
CA ASP A 110 8.92 10.89 0.43
C ASP A 110 10.23 11.69 0.62
N SER A 111 10.37 12.39 1.76
CA SER A 111 11.60 13.13 2.06
C SER A 111 12.83 12.25 2.32
N LEU A 112 12.60 10.99 2.68
CA LEU A 112 13.65 10.00 2.93
C LEU A 112 13.87 9.09 1.72
N TYR A 113 13.04 9.22 0.68
CA TYR A 113 13.15 8.45 -0.54
C TYR A 113 14.29 9.04 -1.37
N GLU A 114 15.42 8.34 -1.45
CA GLU A 114 16.47 8.70 -2.42
C GLU A 114 16.10 8.08 -3.77
N ASP A 115 16.00 8.91 -4.79
CA ASP A 115 15.82 8.48 -6.17
C ASP A 115 16.98 7.54 -6.53
N GLY A 116 16.68 6.28 -6.89
CA GLY A 116 17.67 5.21 -7.09
C GLY A 116 18.62 5.41 -8.26
N TRP A 117 18.72 6.62 -8.81
CA TRP A 117 19.61 6.97 -9.90
C TRP A 117 21.01 7.25 -9.35
N PHE A 118 22.02 6.63 -9.93
CA PHE A 118 23.42 6.96 -9.67
C PHE A 118 24.08 7.39 -10.98
N SER A 119 24.98 8.36 -10.87
CA SER A 119 25.84 8.73 -11.98
C SER A 119 27.18 9.16 -11.45
N ASP A 120 28.23 8.78 -12.16
CA ASP A 120 29.59 9.19 -11.83
C ASP A 120 30.45 9.34 -13.09
N ARG A 121 31.52 10.11 -12.96
CA ARG A 121 32.39 10.48 -14.06
C ARG A 121 33.84 10.55 -13.60
N ASP A 122 34.74 10.00 -14.40
CA ASP A 122 36.18 10.03 -14.19
C ASP A 122 36.89 10.66 -15.41
N ASP A 123 37.57 11.78 -15.20
CA ASP A 123 38.36 12.49 -16.20
C ASP A 123 39.87 12.14 -16.13
N SER A 124 40.25 11.23 -15.23
CA SER A 124 41.64 10.90 -14.89
C SER A 124 42.03 9.46 -15.23
N LEU A 125 41.64 8.99 -16.42
CA LEU A 125 41.88 7.60 -16.82
C LEU A 125 43.38 7.25 -16.86
N GLU A 126 43.74 6.15 -16.20
CA GLU A 126 45.10 5.61 -16.17
C GLU A 126 45.28 4.49 -17.19
N ILE A 127 46.47 4.38 -17.79
CA ILE A 127 46.81 3.25 -18.66
C ILE A 127 47.24 2.08 -17.77
N GLU A 128 46.40 1.04 -17.71
CA GLU A 128 46.70 -0.16 -16.92
C GLU A 128 47.60 -1.14 -17.70
N GLY A 129 47.41 -1.25 -19.02
CA GLY A 129 48.19 -2.17 -19.84
C GLY A 129 47.61 -2.41 -21.22
N THR A 130 47.80 -3.63 -21.73
CA THR A 130 47.29 -4.08 -23.04
C THR A 130 46.66 -5.46 -22.92
N VAL A 131 45.55 -5.67 -23.61
CA VAL A 131 44.84 -6.95 -23.71
C VAL A 131 44.82 -7.41 -25.17
N GLN A 132 44.84 -8.73 -25.40
CA GLN A 132 44.79 -9.30 -26.75
C GLN A 132 43.44 -9.94 -27.04
N PHE A 133 42.90 -9.63 -28.22
CA PHE A 133 41.72 -10.29 -28.78
C PHE A 133 42.08 -10.88 -30.14
N GLY A 134 42.07 -12.21 -30.27
CA GLY A 134 42.37 -12.88 -31.54
C GLY A 134 43.78 -12.58 -32.08
N GLY A 135 44.74 -12.29 -31.18
CA GLY A 135 46.11 -11.88 -31.52
C GLY A 135 46.30 -10.41 -31.91
N GLU A 136 45.29 -9.55 -31.75
CA GLU A 136 45.41 -8.10 -31.89
C GLU A 136 45.52 -7.42 -30.51
N ASP A 137 46.43 -6.44 -30.37
CA ASP A 137 46.65 -5.70 -29.12
C ASP A 137 45.68 -4.52 -28.98
N TYR A 138 45.06 -4.39 -27.81
CA TYR A 138 44.19 -3.28 -27.42
C TYR A 138 44.77 -2.62 -26.15
N THR A 139 44.73 -1.30 -26.08
CA THR A 139 45.18 -0.55 -24.89
C THR A 139 44.06 -0.51 -23.87
N VAL A 140 44.38 -0.79 -22.60
CA VAL A 140 43.42 -0.79 -21.48
C VAL A 140 43.56 0.49 -20.67
N PHE A 141 42.45 1.21 -20.54
CA PHE A 141 42.29 2.38 -19.69
C PHE A 141 41.43 2.01 -18.49
N GLN A 142 41.85 2.42 -17.30
CA GLN A 142 41.13 2.20 -16.06
C GLN A 142 40.47 3.50 -15.60
N ALA A 143 39.23 3.39 -15.15
CA ALA A 143 38.49 4.45 -14.48
C ALA A 143 37.90 3.93 -13.16
N ASP A 144 37.81 4.79 -12.16
CA ASP A 144 37.18 4.48 -10.88
C ASP A 144 35.90 5.27 -10.70
N PHE A 145 34.80 4.56 -10.43
CA PHE A 145 33.47 5.13 -10.24
C PHE A 145 33.04 5.09 -8.77
N ASP A 146 32.83 6.24 -8.17
CA ASP A 146 32.35 6.37 -6.80
C ASP A 146 30.81 6.21 -6.72
N GLY A 147 30.33 5.62 -5.62
CA GLY A 147 28.90 5.51 -5.36
C GLY A 147 28.16 4.43 -6.15
N MET A 148 28.87 3.58 -6.89
CA MET A 148 28.25 2.45 -7.59
C MET A 148 27.65 1.44 -6.58
N PRO A 149 26.36 1.09 -6.69
CA PRO A 149 25.76 0.02 -5.89
C PRO A 149 26.34 -1.34 -6.29
N SER A 150 26.33 -2.31 -5.36
CA SER A 150 26.86 -3.65 -5.62
C SER A 150 26.04 -4.44 -6.64
N GLU A 151 24.76 -4.12 -6.77
CA GLU A 151 23.80 -4.76 -7.68
C GLU A 151 22.92 -3.66 -8.29
N PRO A 152 23.36 -2.99 -9.37
CA PRO A 152 22.51 -2.08 -10.14
C PRO A 152 21.44 -2.87 -10.91
N ASP A 153 20.26 -2.29 -11.10
CA ASP A 153 19.19 -2.87 -11.94
C ASP A 153 19.37 -2.57 -13.41
N TRP A 154 19.96 -1.39 -13.68
CA TRP A 154 20.37 -0.95 -14.99
C TRP A 154 21.56 -0.01 -14.83
N TYR A 155 22.52 -0.11 -15.75
CA TYR A 155 23.59 0.85 -15.91
C TYR A 155 24.01 0.96 -17.37
N SER A 156 24.40 2.15 -17.80
CA SER A 156 25.17 2.43 -18.99
C SER A 156 26.56 2.86 -18.57
N VAL A 157 27.58 2.36 -19.23
CA VAL A 157 28.96 2.79 -19.01
C VAL A 157 29.59 3.16 -20.34
N GLY A 158 30.33 4.27 -20.38
CA GLY A 158 30.95 4.74 -21.60
C GLY A 158 32.26 5.48 -21.41
N ILE A 159 32.96 5.65 -22.53
CA ILE A 159 34.16 6.48 -22.66
C ILE A 159 34.04 7.40 -23.86
N GLU A 160 34.52 8.62 -23.67
CA GLU A 160 34.44 9.69 -24.66
C GLU A 160 35.82 10.25 -25.03
N TRP A 161 35.99 10.55 -26.31
CA TRP A 161 37.07 11.35 -26.86
C TRP A 161 36.49 12.64 -27.46
N ASN A 162 36.77 13.76 -26.81
CA ASN A 162 36.37 15.09 -27.21
C ASN A 162 37.62 15.87 -27.64
N GLU A 163 38.02 15.80 -28.91
CA GLU A 163 39.04 16.71 -29.45
C GLU A 163 38.44 18.05 -29.90
N ASP A 164 39.09 19.13 -29.43
CA ASP A 164 38.59 20.51 -29.42
C ASP A 164 38.54 21.17 -30.83
N TYR A 165 39.04 20.53 -31.91
CA TYR A 165 39.21 21.21 -33.19
C TYR A 165 38.99 20.43 -34.52
N SER A 166 38.71 19.11 -34.53
CA SER A 166 38.68 18.33 -35.79
C SER A 166 37.45 17.48 -36.11
N ARG A 167 36.32 17.57 -35.38
CA ARG A 167 35.13 16.69 -35.56
C ARG A 167 35.35 15.20 -35.25
N ASP A 168 36.52 14.82 -34.75
CA ASP A 168 36.80 13.45 -34.34
C ASP A 168 36.28 13.22 -32.92
N PHE A 169 34.95 13.23 -32.78
CA PHE A 169 34.29 12.77 -31.57
C PHE A 169 34.13 11.26 -31.65
N ALA A 170 34.51 10.56 -30.60
CA ALA A 170 34.19 9.15 -30.42
C ALA A 170 33.53 8.99 -29.05
N ASP A 171 32.38 8.33 -29.02
CA ASP A 171 31.66 8.01 -27.80
C ASP A 171 31.27 6.55 -27.89
N CYS A 172 31.86 5.76 -26.99
CA CYS A 172 31.61 4.33 -26.92
C CYS A 172 30.89 4.04 -25.62
N TRP A 173 29.73 3.39 -25.68
CA TRP A 173 28.93 3.03 -24.51
C TRP A 173 28.45 1.59 -24.57
N ALA A 174 28.18 1.01 -23.41
CA ALA A 174 27.56 -0.29 -23.25
C ALA A 174 26.41 -0.19 -22.23
N ASP A 175 25.23 -0.63 -22.66
CA ASP A 175 24.00 -0.65 -21.87
C ASP A 175 23.80 -2.00 -21.17
N ASP A 176 23.20 -1.97 -19.98
CA ASP A 176 22.96 -3.11 -19.09
C ASP A 176 22.44 -4.35 -19.81
N VAL A 177 23.14 -5.46 -19.55
CA VAL A 177 22.93 -6.80 -20.11
C VAL A 177 22.87 -6.87 -21.65
N MET A 178 23.93 -6.38 -22.28
CA MET A 178 24.59 -7.06 -23.41
C MET A 178 25.21 -8.41 -22.98
N GLU A 179 24.51 -9.24 -22.20
CA GLU A 179 24.98 -10.60 -21.82
C GLU A 179 25.27 -11.47 -23.06
N TRP A 180 24.77 -11.05 -24.22
CA TRP A 180 24.89 -11.72 -25.51
C TRP A 180 26.01 -11.18 -26.41
N ASP A 181 26.56 -9.98 -26.15
CA ASP A 181 27.55 -9.35 -27.02
C ASP A 181 28.85 -9.11 -26.24
N TYR A 182 29.55 -10.22 -26.01
CA TYR A 182 30.84 -10.24 -25.34
C TYR A 182 31.84 -11.04 -26.17
N ASP A 183 33.10 -10.64 -26.06
CA ASP A 183 34.22 -11.44 -26.54
C ASP A 183 35.05 -11.95 -25.37
N LEU A 184 35.76 -13.04 -25.65
CA LEU A 184 36.79 -13.55 -24.76
C LEU A 184 38.13 -13.05 -25.26
N SER A 185 38.86 -12.36 -24.39
CA SER A 185 40.27 -12.07 -24.64
C SER A 185 41.09 -13.36 -24.65
N ASP A 186 42.29 -13.30 -25.22
CA ASP A 186 43.17 -14.46 -25.38
C ASP A 186 43.61 -15.08 -24.03
N ASP A 187 43.51 -14.32 -22.94
CA ASP A 187 43.72 -14.77 -21.55
C ASP A 187 42.45 -15.40 -20.91
N GLY A 188 41.33 -15.43 -21.63
CA GLY A 188 40.07 -16.03 -21.22
C GLY A 188 39.16 -15.13 -20.38
N GLN A 189 39.45 -13.84 -20.26
CA GLN A 189 38.55 -12.89 -19.58
C GLN A 189 37.37 -12.51 -20.47
N LYS A 190 36.21 -12.26 -19.85
CA LYS A 190 35.00 -11.81 -20.54
C LYS A 190 35.00 -10.29 -20.63
N TRP A 191 34.79 -9.77 -21.84
CA TRP A 191 34.73 -8.34 -22.13
C TRP A 191 33.47 -8.03 -22.92
N THR A 192 32.72 -7.02 -22.50
CA THR A 192 31.47 -6.61 -23.16
C THR A 192 31.81 -5.69 -24.33
N LEU A 193 31.24 -5.97 -25.51
CA LEU A 193 31.41 -5.11 -26.68
C LEU A 193 30.65 -3.79 -26.45
N MET A 194 31.30 -2.67 -26.77
CA MET A 194 30.72 -1.33 -26.69
C MET A 194 30.22 -0.89 -28.06
N HIS A 195 29.14 -0.13 -28.07
CA HIS A 195 28.66 0.57 -29.25
C HIS A 195 29.33 1.93 -29.34
N CYS A 196 30.04 2.18 -30.44
CA CYS A 196 30.71 3.44 -30.68
C CYS A 196 29.96 4.31 -31.71
N GLY A 197 29.66 5.53 -31.33
CA GLY A 197 29.30 6.62 -32.22
C GLY A 197 30.54 7.42 -32.64
N GLY A 198 30.60 7.83 -33.91
CA GLY A 198 31.70 8.64 -34.44
C GLY A 198 32.86 7.81 -35.03
N GLU A 199 34.07 8.34 -35.00
CA GLU A 199 35.26 7.69 -35.58
C GLU A 199 35.96 6.83 -34.51
N SER A 200 35.70 5.53 -34.55
CA SER A 200 36.38 4.53 -33.73
C SER A 200 37.33 3.70 -34.60
N ASP A 201 38.57 3.53 -34.17
CA ASP A 201 39.59 2.71 -34.86
C ASP A 201 39.38 1.20 -34.62
N GLY A 202 38.13 0.75 -34.67
CA GLY A 202 37.72 -0.63 -34.41
C GLY A 202 36.80 -0.76 -33.20
N ASP A 203 36.64 -2.00 -32.75
CA ASP A 203 35.78 -2.34 -31.63
C ASP A 203 36.35 -1.81 -30.30
N ALA A 204 35.48 -1.42 -29.39
CA ALA A 204 35.84 -1.06 -28.02
C ALA A 204 35.15 -2.01 -27.06
N TYR A 205 35.79 -2.31 -25.94
CA TYR A 205 35.28 -3.26 -24.96
C TYR A 205 35.36 -2.70 -23.55
N VAL A 206 34.44 -3.12 -22.69
CA VAL A 206 34.43 -2.75 -21.27
C VAL A 206 34.32 -3.98 -20.38
N ARG A 207 35.00 -3.92 -19.23
CA ARG A 207 34.89 -4.86 -18.14
C ARG A 207 34.77 -4.07 -16.83
N LEU A 208 33.69 -4.32 -16.09
CA LEU A 208 33.47 -3.73 -14.77
C LEU A 208 33.83 -4.76 -13.69
N ASP A 209 34.63 -4.33 -12.72
CA ASP A 209 35.00 -5.10 -11.53
C ASP A 209 34.60 -4.29 -10.28
N GLY A 210 33.30 -4.31 -9.93
CA GLY A 210 32.77 -3.42 -8.89
C GLY A 210 32.81 -1.97 -9.35
N SER A 211 33.37 -1.08 -8.53
CA SER A 211 33.50 0.35 -8.84
C SER A 211 34.50 0.67 -9.95
N THR A 212 35.37 -0.26 -10.33
CA THR A 212 36.44 0.00 -11.29
C THR A 212 36.04 -0.49 -12.68
N GLY A 213 36.10 0.40 -13.67
CA GLY A 213 35.84 0.09 -15.07
C GLY A 213 37.12 0.06 -15.90
N ASN A 214 37.37 -1.07 -16.56
CA ASN A 214 38.48 -1.26 -17.48
C ASN A 214 37.95 -1.22 -18.93
N PHE A 215 38.55 -0.38 -19.76
CA PHE A 215 38.11 -0.14 -21.13
C PHE A 215 39.24 -0.47 -22.12
N ALA A 216 38.99 -1.36 -23.08
CA ALA A 216 39.95 -1.76 -24.09
C ALA A 216 39.61 -1.16 -25.46
N THR A 217 40.57 -0.49 -26.09
CA THR A 217 40.39 0.19 -27.39
C THR A 217 41.65 0.13 -28.24
N LYS A 218 41.48 0.16 -29.57
CA LYS A 218 42.59 0.26 -30.54
C LYS A 218 43.08 1.70 -30.72
N ARG A 219 42.35 2.69 -30.23
CA ARG A 219 42.74 4.10 -30.32
C ARG A 219 44.02 4.35 -29.49
N PRO A 220 45.02 5.07 -30.05
CA PRO A 220 46.28 5.35 -29.35
C PRO A 220 46.19 6.54 -28.38
N ASP A 221 45.14 7.35 -28.48
CA ASP A 221 44.91 8.54 -27.66
C ASP A 221 44.11 8.22 -26.39
N THR A 222 44.49 8.87 -25.28
CA THR A 222 43.82 8.74 -23.98
C THR A 222 42.41 9.33 -24.06
N PRO A 223 41.37 8.60 -23.63
CA PRO A 223 40.01 9.13 -23.49
C PRO A 223 40.00 10.36 -22.58
N ASN A 224 39.06 11.27 -22.83
CA ASN A 224 38.90 12.49 -22.02
C ASN A 224 38.05 12.25 -20.79
N LEU A 225 37.12 11.30 -20.86
CA LEU A 225 36.12 11.05 -19.83
C LEU A 225 35.66 9.59 -19.90
N ALA A 226 35.53 8.96 -18.75
CA ALA A 226 34.69 7.79 -18.55
C ALA A 226 33.47 8.22 -17.73
N TRP A 227 32.32 7.62 -18.03
CA TRP A 227 31.09 7.91 -17.31
C TRP A 227 30.30 6.63 -17.07
N ILE A 228 29.53 6.64 -15.99
CA ILE A 228 28.55 5.62 -15.69
C ILE A 228 27.27 6.29 -15.23
N ASP A 229 26.14 5.83 -15.78
CA ASP A 229 24.80 6.25 -15.38
C ASP A 229 23.98 5.00 -15.11
N GLY A 230 23.17 4.98 -14.06
CA GLY A 230 22.36 3.79 -13.79
C GLY A 230 21.26 4.02 -12.78
N GLU A 231 20.48 2.96 -12.59
CA GLU A 231 19.38 2.90 -11.65
C GLU A 231 19.53 1.67 -10.75
N SER A 232 19.19 1.84 -9.49
CA SER A 232 19.04 0.79 -8.49
C SER A 232 17.67 0.98 -7.84
N TRP A 233 16.67 0.28 -8.37
CA TRP A 233 15.37 0.13 -7.73
C TRP A 233 15.47 -0.93 -6.63
N GLY A 234 14.88 -0.65 -5.47
CA GLY A 234 14.60 -1.72 -4.52
C GLY A 234 15.75 -2.14 -3.59
N GLN A 235 16.80 -1.34 -3.44
CA GLN A 235 17.46 -1.29 -2.12
C GLN A 235 16.39 -0.80 -1.14
N MET A 236 15.82 -1.72 -0.35
CA MET A 236 14.83 -1.39 0.68
C MET A 236 15.42 -0.28 1.56
N GLN A 237 14.98 0.95 1.33
CA GLN A 237 15.27 2.07 2.21
C GLN A 237 14.33 1.86 3.40
N GLY A 238 14.66 0.88 4.24
CA GLY A 238 13.70 0.25 5.16
C GLY A 238 13.01 1.22 6.12
N GLY A 239 13.55 2.44 6.29
CA GLY A 239 12.89 3.55 6.96
C GLY A 239 11.79 4.23 6.13
N ALA A 240 12.09 4.62 4.89
CA ALA A 240 11.14 5.28 3.99
C ALA A 240 9.96 4.36 3.67
N ASP A 241 10.23 3.14 3.20
CA ASP A 241 9.19 2.17 2.85
C ASP A 241 8.26 1.83 4.02
N LEU A 242 8.82 1.68 5.23
CA LEU A 242 8.04 1.42 6.44
C LEU A 242 7.12 2.60 6.77
N LEU A 243 7.62 3.83 6.67
CA LEU A 243 6.82 5.03 6.95
C LEU A 243 5.72 5.22 5.89
N GLY A 244 6.03 5.00 4.61
CA GLY A 244 5.04 5.02 3.53
C GLY A 244 3.96 3.97 3.75
N PHE A 245 4.34 2.73 4.07
CA PHE A 245 3.40 1.66 4.39
C PHE A 245 2.54 1.99 5.62
N LEU A 246 3.14 2.47 6.71
CA LEU A 246 2.40 2.87 7.91
C LEU A 246 1.44 4.03 7.63
N GLY A 247 1.86 4.98 6.78
CA GLY A 247 1.02 6.09 6.32
C GLY A 247 -0.25 5.62 5.62
N VAL A 248 -0.20 4.52 4.86
CA VAL A 248 -1.38 3.91 4.22
C VAL A 248 -2.15 3.01 5.19
N ALA A 249 -1.44 2.16 5.94
CA ALA A 249 -2.03 1.17 6.84
C ALA A 249 -2.77 1.79 8.04
N ILE A 250 -2.44 3.02 8.42
CA ILE A 250 -3.10 3.72 9.53
C ILE A 250 -4.61 3.91 9.30
N TRP A 251 -5.05 3.97 8.03
CA TRP A 251 -6.47 4.13 7.70
C TRP A 251 -7.32 2.91 8.06
N PRO A 252 -7.09 1.71 7.51
CA PRO A 252 -7.86 0.54 7.89
C PRO A 252 -7.67 0.18 9.37
N VAL A 253 -6.43 0.26 9.89
CA VAL A 253 -6.13 -0.10 11.28
C VAL A 253 -6.78 0.90 12.25
N GLY A 254 -6.67 2.19 11.98
CA GLY A 254 -7.25 3.25 12.82
C GLY A 254 -8.77 3.21 12.84
N LEU A 255 -9.41 2.93 11.70
CA LEU A 255 -10.87 2.78 11.62
C LEU A 255 -11.37 1.58 12.43
N ILE A 256 -10.72 0.42 12.30
CA ILE A 256 -11.08 -0.80 13.06
C ILE A 256 -10.82 -0.59 14.55
N ALA A 257 -9.63 -0.13 14.92
CA ALA A 257 -9.25 0.09 16.31
C ALA A 257 -10.16 1.13 16.98
N GLY A 258 -10.46 2.23 16.30
CA GLY A 258 -11.37 3.27 16.81
C GLY A 258 -12.79 2.75 16.97
N SER A 259 -13.30 1.96 16.02
CA SER A 259 -14.64 1.36 16.10
C SER A 259 -14.74 0.38 17.27
N VAL A 260 -13.78 -0.53 17.42
CA VAL A 260 -13.72 -1.50 18.54
C VAL A 260 -13.59 -0.78 19.87
N TRP A 261 -12.75 0.25 19.95
CA TRP A 261 -12.59 1.07 21.16
C TRP A 261 -13.90 1.77 21.54
N GLY A 262 -14.62 2.34 20.56
CA GLY A 262 -15.90 3.01 20.80
C GLY A 262 -16.96 2.08 21.39
N PHE A 263 -17.07 0.84 20.88
CA PHE A 263 -18.00 -0.15 21.43
C PHE A 263 -17.60 -0.66 22.81
N THR A 264 -16.31 -0.88 23.06
CA THR A 264 -15.81 -1.45 24.33
C THR A 264 -15.80 -0.45 25.49
N LYS A 265 -15.70 0.85 25.22
CA LYS A 265 -15.69 1.92 26.24
C LYS A 265 -17.03 2.62 26.45
N GLY A 266 -18.09 2.19 25.77
CA GLY A 266 -19.43 2.76 25.93
C GLY A 266 -19.68 4.04 25.12
N HIS A 267 -18.77 4.44 24.24
CA HIS A 267 -18.96 5.55 23.30
C HIS A 267 -19.54 5.03 21.97
N THR A 268 -20.74 4.44 22.02
CA THR A 268 -21.37 3.81 20.86
C THR A 268 -21.61 4.80 19.71
N SER A 269 -21.98 6.05 20.02
CA SER A 269 -22.14 7.11 19.03
C SER A 269 -20.85 7.42 18.27
N PHE A 270 -19.69 7.36 18.93
CA PHE A 270 -18.39 7.51 18.26
C PHE A 270 -18.11 6.36 17.30
N ALA A 271 -18.36 5.11 17.71
CA ALA A 271 -18.16 3.93 16.86
C ALA A 271 -19.04 3.98 15.59
N TYR A 272 -20.31 4.38 15.72
CA TYR A 272 -21.18 4.58 14.56
C TYR A 272 -20.71 5.72 13.66
N GLY A 273 -20.15 6.79 14.22
CA GLY A 273 -19.49 7.86 13.46
C GLY A 273 -18.32 7.32 12.62
N MET A 274 -17.44 6.52 13.24
CA MET A 274 -16.29 5.90 12.56
C MET A 274 -16.72 4.99 11.41
N LEU A 275 -17.71 4.12 11.63
CA LEU A 275 -18.25 3.24 10.58
C LEU A 275 -18.91 4.04 9.45
N SER A 276 -19.65 5.10 9.79
CA SER A 276 -20.29 5.97 8.81
C SER A 276 -19.27 6.71 7.94
N SER A 277 -18.11 7.08 8.48
CA SER A 277 -17.05 7.74 7.70
C SER A 277 -16.52 6.89 6.54
N MET A 278 -16.63 5.56 6.61
CA MET A 278 -16.19 4.66 5.52
C MET A 278 -16.97 4.89 4.22
N VAL A 279 -18.20 5.38 4.33
CA VAL A 279 -19.08 5.67 3.19
C VAL A 279 -19.14 7.17 2.94
N VAL A 280 -19.32 7.95 4.00
CA VAL A 280 -19.51 9.40 3.87
C VAL A 280 -18.24 10.11 3.40
N ALA A 281 -17.06 9.77 3.92
CA ALA A 281 -15.84 10.47 3.55
C ALA A 281 -15.44 10.25 2.08
N PRO A 282 -15.43 9.02 1.53
CA PRO A 282 -15.17 8.81 0.10
C PRO A 282 -16.20 9.47 -0.80
N LEU A 283 -17.48 9.47 -0.44
CA LEU A 283 -18.54 10.13 -1.23
C LEU A 283 -18.37 11.65 -1.26
N VAL A 284 -18.02 12.26 -0.12
CA VAL A 284 -17.75 13.71 -0.04
C VAL A 284 -16.51 14.06 -0.86
N LEU A 285 -15.42 13.30 -0.73
CA LEU A 285 -14.20 13.51 -1.53
C LEU A 285 -14.47 13.35 -3.02
N PHE A 286 -15.18 12.30 -3.42
CA PHE A 286 -15.58 12.09 -4.82
C PHE A 286 -16.45 13.24 -5.35
N GLY A 287 -17.43 13.69 -4.57
CA GLY A 287 -18.27 14.83 -4.91
C GLY A 287 -17.45 16.12 -5.08
N LEU A 288 -16.49 16.38 -4.20
CA LEU A 288 -15.56 17.51 -4.33
C LEU A 288 -14.69 17.38 -5.59
N CYS A 289 -14.15 16.20 -5.90
CA CYS A 289 -13.39 15.96 -7.13
C CYS A 289 -14.22 16.25 -8.38
N VAL A 290 -15.50 15.83 -8.41
CA VAL A 290 -16.42 16.12 -9.52
C VAL A 290 -16.67 17.63 -9.64
N ILE A 291 -16.87 18.34 -8.53
CA ILE A 291 -17.06 19.80 -8.54
C ILE A 291 -15.81 20.51 -9.07
N VAL A 292 -14.61 20.12 -8.62
CA VAL A 292 -13.34 20.67 -9.12
C VAL A 292 -13.17 20.39 -10.60
N PHE A 293 -13.46 19.17 -11.05
CA PHE A 293 -13.41 18.80 -12.47
C PHE A 293 -14.39 19.64 -13.30
N LEU A 294 -15.64 19.80 -12.86
CA LEU A 294 -16.63 20.64 -13.54
C LEU A 294 -16.22 22.11 -13.54
N ALA A 295 -15.61 22.62 -12.47
CA ALA A 295 -15.08 23.98 -12.42
C ALA A 295 -13.91 24.16 -13.40
N PHE A 296 -13.06 23.15 -13.57
CA PHE A 296 -11.97 23.17 -14.55
C PHE A 296 -12.50 23.14 -15.99
N VAL A 297 -13.48 22.27 -16.27
CA VAL A 297 -14.12 22.15 -17.60
C VAL A 297 -14.97 23.39 -17.94
N ALA A 298 -15.70 23.95 -16.99
CA ALA A 298 -16.52 25.16 -17.19
C ALA A 298 -15.68 26.44 -17.17
N GLY A 299 -14.52 26.42 -16.52
CA GLY A 299 -13.57 27.53 -16.41
C GLY A 299 -12.76 27.79 -17.68
N GLY A 300 -12.78 26.87 -18.64
CA GLY A 300 -12.16 27.05 -19.96
C GLY A 300 -10.63 27.08 -19.90
N PHE A 301 -10.02 25.92 -20.10
CA PHE A 301 -8.85 25.83 -20.97
C PHE A 301 -9.33 25.41 -22.36
#